data_AF-A0AA91I5A1-F1
#
_entry.id   AF-A0AA91I5A1-F1
#
_cell.length_a   1.000
_cell.length_b   1.000
_cell.length_c   1.000
_cell.angle_alpha   90.00
_cell.angle_beta   90.00
_cell.angle_gamma   90.00
#
_symmetry.space_group_name_H-M   'P 1'
#
loop_
_entity.id
_entity.type
_entity.pdbx_description
1 polymer ?
#
loop_
_entity_poly.entity_id
_entity_poly.type
_entity_poly.pdbx_seq_one_letter_code
_entity_poly.pdbx_strand_id
1 'polypeptide(L)'
;MGEKLYYLLNPQLAVDFTSATVATPPVRRDPLVFDLDGDGLETAGVNTANPIYFDHDADGVKTATGWVKADDAFLVLDKNANGTIDSGSELFGDAMLKSNGQLAADGFDALRDLDANLDGKVDAADGQFANLRLWRDLNQDGISQANELFKLGSQNIAAINVGSTEHSQILANGNQLADIGSYVKTDGSSGALGEVSGNLGDINLIQDTFHSQFSDHLNTTGFEALPDMQGAGQVRSLREAATLSPVLAQLLTDFAAADRAGQQALLDTVLKAWSDTSTMASTFTGAYAGHSLSVNIQNVAAGSAAYNAWADKLTVLEHFNGRTFNTVPAGTTAATINLWSVTQDLLQSSYEALKNSVYQSLVLQTRVKPLLDLISLRVNENGIALDFTEVNAEFDRRAALNPGSATADLAEFIIMTKDSLKDSGWQGWEKLVEYVNTYPMTPELRSELVLVGVKFDGTSSDDTVVGDAGNNPHQLRRFGQSWCRRRFCYHEPGPVFAFRLGRGDRRQLGRQP
;
A
#
# COMPACT_ATOMS: atom_id res chain seq x y z
N MET A 1 2.72 -26.16 -2.14
CA MET A 1 3.18 -24.75 -2.13
C MET A 1 1.97 -23.83 -2.04
N GLY A 2 1.28 -23.80 -0.89
CA GLY A 2 -0.07 -23.23 -0.77
C GLY A 2 -0.20 -22.08 0.24
N GLU A 3 0.90 -21.47 0.67
CA GLU A 3 0.82 -20.23 1.44
C GLU A 3 0.42 -19.09 0.50
N LYS A 4 -0.55 -18.28 0.94
CA LYS A 4 -1.14 -17.10 0.30
C LYS A 4 -0.28 -16.54 -0.86
N LEU A 5 -0.58 -16.99 -2.08
CA LEU A 5 0.06 -16.59 -3.33
C LEU A 5 -0.47 -15.23 -3.79
N TYR A 6 -0.35 -14.20 -2.96
CA TYR A 6 -0.66 -12.83 -3.38
C TYR A 6 0.52 -11.91 -3.06
N TYR A 7 0.82 -11.02 -3.99
CA TYR A 7 1.69 -9.88 -3.71
C TYR A 7 0.87 -8.87 -2.92
N LEU A 8 1.48 -8.28 -1.87
CA LEU A 8 0.94 -7.06 -1.29
C LEU A 8 1.13 -5.90 -2.26
N LEU A 9 0.34 -4.84 -2.11
CA LEU A 9 0.55 -3.61 -2.85
C LEU A 9 1.96 -3.06 -2.57
N ASN A 10 2.69 -2.71 -3.62
CA ASN A 10 4.02 -2.11 -3.50
C ASN A 10 3.92 -0.75 -2.80
N PRO A 11 4.57 -0.52 -1.64
CA PRO A 11 4.52 0.77 -0.94
C PRO A 11 5.04 1.96 -1.75
N GLN A 12 5.79 1.72 -2.84
CA GLN A 12 6.22 2.77 -3.76
C GLN A 12 5.03 3.57 -4.34
N LEU A 13 3.87 2.92 -4.48
CA LEU A 13 2.58 3.57 -4.78
C LEU A 13 2.35 4.80 -3.88
N ALA A 14 2.47 4.63 -2.56
CA ALA A 14 2.23 5.69 -1.58
C ALA A 14 3.38 6.70 -1.50
N VAL A 15 4.62 6.23 -1.67
CA VAL A 15 5.81 7.09 -1.69
C VAL A 15 5.75 8.06 -2.87
N ASP A 16 5.45 7.57 -4.07
CA ASP A 16 5.37 8.39 -5.28
C ASP A 16 4.17 9.33 -5.23
N PHE A 17 3.01 8.86 -4.75
CA PHE A 17 1.82 9.70 -4.57
C PHE A 17 2.10 10.85 -3.59
N THR A 18 2.70 10.55 -2.44
CA THR A 18 3.05 11.57 -1.44
C THR A 18 4.11 12.53 -1.97
N SER A 19 5.11 12.04 -2.69
CA SER A 19 6.14 12.88 -3.32
C SER A 19 5.57 13.82 -4.39
N ALA A 20 4.45 13.45 -5.03
CA ALA A 20 3.77 14.27 -6.01
C ALA A 20 3.02 15.47 -5.38
N THR A 21 2.71 15.40 -4.08
CA THR A 21 2.00 16.47 -3.36
C THR A 21 2.95 17.62 -3.00
N VAL A 22 2.61 18.85 -3.41
CA VAL A 22 3.43 20.04 -3.11
C VAL A 22 2.99 20.58 -1.75
N ALA A 23 3.52 19.99 -0.68
CA ALA A 23 3.32 20.40 0.72
C ALA A 23 1.94 20.13 1.34
N THR A 24 1.32 18.96 1.08
CA THR A 24 0.27 18.50 2.01
C THR A 24 0.91 18.07 3.32
N PRO A 25 0.55 18.67 4.47
CA PRO A 25 0.98 18.13 5.75
C PRO A 25 0.48 16.68 5.88
N PRO A 26 1.21 15.82 6.61
CA PRO A 26 0.71 14.50 6.96
C PRO A 26 -0.67 14.62 7.60
N VAL A 27 -1.53 13.63 7.36
CA VAL A 27 -2.82 13.57 8.04
C VAL A 27 -2.55 13.32 9.52
N ARG A 28 -3.24 14.08 10.37
CA ARG A 28 -3.21 13.93 11.82
C ARG A 28 -4.61 13.88 12.38
N ARG A 29 -4.74 13.20 13.51
CA ARG A 29 -5.97 13.14 14.27
C ARG A 29 -5.67 13.40 15.74
N ASP A 30 -6.52 14.20 16.35
CA ASP A 30 -6.38 14.68 17.72
C ASP A 30 -7.08 13.72 18.67
N PRO A 31 -6.32 13.14 19.62
CA PRO A 31 -6.89 12.93 20.94
C PRO A 31 -6.22 13.70 22.08
N LEU A 32 -6.99 13.93 23.14
CA LEU A 32 -6.55 14.47 24.42
C LEU A 32 -5.88 13.38 25.29
N VAL A 33 -4.67 13.68 25.77
CA VAL A 33 -3.77 12.74 26.45
C VAL A 33 -3.35 13.26 27.83
N PHE A 34 -3.24 12.36 28.79
CA PHE A 34 -2.77 12.58 30.15
C PHE A 34 -1.33 12.13 30.30
N ASP A 35 -0.50 13.03 30.82
CA ASP A 35 0.81 12.73 31.40
C ASP A 35 0.61 12.18 32.81
N LEU A 36 0.80 10.88 32.99
CA LEU A 36 0.44 10.19 34.24
C LEU A 36 1.59 10.09 35.25
N ASP A 37 2.83 9.96 34.78
CA ASP A 37 4.00 9.82 35.64
C ASP A 37 4.78 11.13 35.86
N GLY A 38 4.44 12.17 35.08
CA GLY A 38 4.95 13.52 35.24
C GLY A 38 6.31 13.76 34.60
N ASP A 39 6.75 12.91 33.67
CA ASP A 39 7.99 13.12 32.91
C ASP A 39 7.77 13.76 31.53
N GLY A 40 6.50 14.00 31.18
CA GLY A 40 6.04 14.68 29.97
C GLY A 40 5.37 13.73 28.99
N LEU A 41 4.61 14.27 28.05
CA LEU A 41 3.86 13.44 27.10
C LEU A 41 4.79 12.73 26.11
N GLU A 42 4.67 11.41 26.05
CA GLU A 42 5.50 10.56 25.23
C GLU A 42 4.70 9.85 24.12
N THR A 43 5.24 9.91 22.89
CA THR A 43 4.59 9.28 21.74
C THR A 43 5.58 8.51 20.86
N ALA A 44 5.06 7.59 20.08
CA ALA A 44 5.74 6.88 19.00
C ALA A 44 5.14 7.29 17.64
N GLY A 45 5.97 7.30 16.60
CA GLY A 45 5.49 7.54 15.23
C GLY A 45 4.90 6.27 14.63
N VAL A 46 4.40 6.36 13.38
CA VAL A 46 3.93 5.18 12.64
C VAL A 46 5.08 4.18 12.48
N ASN A 47 4.81 2.92 12.84
CA ASN A 47 5.71 1.79 12.59
C ASN A 47 5.13 0.88 11.51
N THR A 48 5.63 0.96 10.28
CA THR A 48 5.10 0.15 9.16
C THR A 48 5.41 -1.35 9.28
N ALA A 49 6.35 -1.76 10.15
CA ALA A 49 6.67 -3.17 10.37
C ALA A 49 5.76 -3.83 11.42
N ASN A 50 5.28 -3.05 12.39
CA ASN A 50 4.28 -3.46 13.38
C ASN A 50 3.30 -2.29 13.62
N PRO A 51 2.40 -2.03 12.65
CA PRO A 51 1.51 -0.89 12.71
C PRO A 51 0.44 -1.05 13.78
N ILE A 52 0.17 0.05 14.49
CA ILE A 52 -1.00 0.20 15.37
C ILE A 52 -2.11 0.79 14.51
N TYR A 53 -3.26 0.12 14.47
CA TYR A 53 -4.40 0.53 13.66
C TYR A 53 -5.54 1.02 14.55
N PHE A 54 -5.98 2.26 14.32
CA PHE A 54 -7.14 2.81 15.01
C PHE A 54 -7.97 3.69 14.07
N ASP A 55 -9.29 3.70 14.25
CA ASP A 55 -10.25 4.50 13.47
C ASP A 55 -10.46 5.85 14.16
N HIS A 56 -9.55 6.79 13.92
CA HIS A 56 -9.55 8.07 14.62
C HIS A 56 -10.63 9.05 14.17
N ASP A 57 -11.15 8.94 12.95
CA ASP A 57 -12.22 9.80 12.41
C ASP A 57 -13.60 9.14 12.40
N ALA A 58 -13.70 7.93 12.95
CA ALA A 58 -14.94 7.17 13.11
C ALA A 58 -15.65 6.92 11.77
N ASP A 59 -14.88 6.65 10.72
CA ASP A 59 -15.38 6.40 9.37
C ASP A 59 -15.54 4.90 9.04
N GLY A 60 -15.18 4.03 10.00
CA GLY A 60 -15.21 2.58 9.86
C GLY A 60 -13.92 1.98 9.30
N VAL A 61 -12.87 2.77 9.11
CA VAL A 61 -11.56 2.33 8.60
C VAL A 61 -10.44 2.70 9.57
N LYS A 62 -9.83 1.67 10.14
CA LYS A 62 -8.65 1.81 10.99
C LYS A 62 -7.44 2.14 10.14
N THR A 63 -6.73 3.19 10.50
CA THR A 63 -5.53 3.65 9.79
C THR A 63 -4.30 3.45 10.66
N ALA A 64 -3.18 3.06 10.06
CA ALA A 64 -1.92 2.97 10.77
C ALA A 64 -1.52 4.35 11.32
N THR A 65 -1.19 4.45 12.60
CA THR A 65 -1.00 5.74 13.26
C THR A 65 0.22 5.76 14.17
N GLY A 66 0.72 6.97 14.48
CA GLY A 66 1.53 7.19 15.66
C GLY A 66 0.68 6.99 16.91
N TRP A 67 1.30 6.77 18.05
CA TRP A 67 0.58 6.37 19.26
C TRP A 67 1.17 6.99 20.50
N VAL A 68 0.36 7.06 21.56
CA VAL A 68 0.82 7.45 22.90
C VAL A 68 1.52 6.25 23.54
N LYS A 69 2.58 6.48 24.33
CA LYS A 69 3.26 5.39 25.04
C LYS A 69 2.45 4.90 26.25
N ALA A 70 2.81 3.73 26.77
CA ALA A 70 2.03 2.98 27.77
C ALA A 70 1.99 3.61 29.19
N ASP A 71 2.93 4.48 29.48
CA ASP A 71 3.02 5.32 30.69
C ASP A 71 1.89 6.35 30.73
N ASP A 72 1.56 6.93 29.58
CA ASP A 72 0.51 7.93 29.39
C ASP A 72 -0.86 7.31 29.03
N ALA A 73 -1.89 8.15 28.92
CA ALA A 73 -3.25 7.67 28.63
C ALA A 73 -4.08 8.62 27.77
N PHE A 74 -4.91 8.07 26.90
CA PHE A 74 -6.00 8.82 26.27
C PHE A 74 -7.13 9.09 27.27
N LEU A 75 -7.74 10.28 27.20
CA LEU A 75 -9.05 10.50 27.79
C LEU A 75 -10.12 9.92 26.87
N VAL A 76 -11.02 9.12 27.45
CA VAL A 76 -12.05 8.42 26.67
C VAL A 76 -13.40 8.44 27.37
N LEU A 77 -14.47 8.38 26.57
CA LEU A 77 -15.84 8.18 27.00
C LEU A 77 -16.50 7.18 26.06
N ASP A 78 -16.86 5.99 26.58
CA ASP A 78 -17.65 5.00 25.84
C ASP A 78 -19.06 5.56 25.61
N LYS A 79 -19.30 6.09 24.41
CA LYS A 79 -20.53 6.83 24.08
C LYS A 79 -21.63 5.90 23.59
N ASN A 80 -21.24 4.77 23.01
CA ASN A 80 -22.19 3.79 22.48
C ASN A 80 -22.53 2.68 23.50
N ALA A 81 -21.87 2.68 24.66
CA ALA A 81 -22.01 1.75 25.77
C ALA A 81 -21.72 0.28 25.39
N ASN A 82 -20.78 0.06 24.47
CA ASN A 82 -20.39 -1.29 24.03
C ASN A 82 -19.29 -1.92 24.92
N GLY A 83 -18.72 -1.16 25.86
CA GLY A 83 -17.73 -1.62 26.82
C GLY A 83 -16.28 -1.60 26.32
N THR A 84 -16.05 -1.06 25.13
CA THR A 84 -14.73 -0.87 24.51
C THR A 84 -14.61 0.55 23.96
N ILE A 85 -13.40 0.97 23.61
CA ILE A 85 -13.16 2.20 22.85
C ILE A 85 -12.69 1.79 21.47
N ASP A 86 -13.52 2.00 20.46
CA ASP A 86 -13.31 1.43 19.13
C ASP A 86 -13.03 2.45 18.03
N SER A 87 -13.31 3.73 18.29
CA SER A 87 -13.17 4.82 17.32
C SER A 87 -12.94 6.18 17.99
N GLY A 88 -12.52 7.16 17.19
CA GLY A 88 -12.33 8.54 17.64
C GLY A 88 -13.62 9.24 18.07
N SER A 89 -14.79 8.67 17.78
CA SER A 89 -16.06 9.17 18.31
C SER A 89 -16.15 9.07 19.85
N GLU A 90 -15.27 8.27 20.46
CA GLU A 90 -15.17 7.98 21.89
C GLU A 90 -13.86 8.49 22.52
N LEU A 91 -12.94 8.99 21.70
CA LEU A 91 -11.79 9.77 22.14
C LEU A 91 -12.18 11.24 22.25
N PHE A 92 -11.55 11.97 23.16
CA PHE A 92 -11.71 13.43 23.21
C PHE A 92 -10.85 14.07 22.13
N GLY A 93 -11.48 14.46 21.02
CA GLY A 93 -10.81 15.03 19.85
C GLY A 93 -11.81 15.52 18.80
N ASP A 94 -11.33 15.85 17.61
CA ASP A 94 -12.12 16.43 16.51
C ASP A 94 -13.20 15.48 15.94
N ALA A 95 -13.07 14.17 16.15
CA ALA A 95 -14.08 13.18 15.77
C ALA A 95 -15.23 13.04 16.81
N MET A 96 -15.12 13.67 17.98
CA MET A 96 -16.12 13.54 19.03
C MET A 96 -17.34 14.43 18.75
N LEU A 97 -18.53 13.82 18.74
CA LEU A 97 -19.78 14.58 18.62
C LEU A 97 -20.16 15.26 19.95
N LYS A 98 -20.28 16.58 19.99
CA LYS A 98 -20.75 17.30 21.18
C LYS A 98 -22.26 17.11 21.41
N SER A 99 -22.73 17.52 22.58
CA SER A 99 -24.13 17.47 23.00
C SER A 99 -25.08 18.21 22.05
N ASN A 100 -24.57 19.20 21.32
CA ASN A 100 -25.30 19.98 20.32
C ASN A 100 -25.39 19.29 18.94
N GLY A 101 -24.80 18.10 18.77
CA GLY A 101 -24.80 17.35 17.51
C GLY A 101 -23.79 17.82 16.47
N GLN A 102 -22.82 18.66 16.85
CA GLN A 102 -21.69 19.06 16.00
C GLN A 102 -20.41 18.35 16.45
N LEU A 103 -19.49 18.10 15.52
CA LEU A 103 -18.14 17.66 15.87
C LEU A 103 -17.42 18.75 16.69
N ALA A 104 -16.57 18.31 17.61
CA ALA A 104 -15.70 19.21 18.35
C ALA A 104 -14.63 19.82 17.41
N ALA A 105 -14.13 21.01 17.77
CA ALA A 105 -13.02 21.62 17.04
C ALA A 105 -11.68 20.94 17.37
N ASP A 106 -11.53 20.47 18.61
CA ASP A 106 -10.34 19.85 19.19
C ASP A 106 -10.74 19.11 20.49
N GLY A 107 -9.78 18.42 21.13
CA GLY A 107 -10.01 17.64 22.34
C GLY A 107 -10.43 18.47 23.56
N PHE A 108 -10.00 19.74 23.64
CA PHE A 108 -10.40 20.65 24.72
C PHE A 108 -11.80 21.23 24.50
N ASP A 109 -12.23 21.46 23.26
CA ASP A 109 -13.60 21.81 22.91
C ASP A 109 -14.56 20.65 23.19
N ALA A 110 -14.14 19.41 22.91
CA ALA A 110 -14.87 18.21 23.32
C ALA A 110 -15.01 18.12 24.86
N LEU A 111 -13.93 18.39 25.60
CA LEU A 111 -13.93 18.39 27.06
C LEU A 111 -14.85 19.47 27.65
N ARG A 112 -14.86 20.68 27.07
CA ARG A 112 -15.69 21.81 27.51
C ARG A 112 -17.19 21.54 27.39
N ASP A 113 -17.60 20.66 26.47
CA ASP A 113 -18.99 20.23 26.36
C ASP A 113 -19.49 19.47 27.61
N LEU A 114 -18.57 18.95 28.44
CA LEU A 114 -18.89 18.23 29.67
C LEU A 114 -18.91 19.11 30.93
N ASP A 115 -18.38 20.34 30.88
CA ASP A 115 -18.43 21.31 31.98
C ASP A 115 -19.84 21.93 32.04
N ALA A 116 -20.75 21.26 32.73
CA ALA A 116 -22.17 21.58 32.71
C ALA A 116 -22.50 22.79 33.60
N ASN A 117 -21.67 23.05 34.62
CA ASN A 117 -21.85 24.15 35.55
C ASN A 117 -21.06 25.41 35.15
N LEU A 118 -20.21 25.32 34.11
CA LEU A 118 -19.37 26.37 33.55
C LEU A 118 -18.38 26.97 34.55
N ASP A 119 -17.84 26.12 35.43
CA ASP A 119 -16.85 26.55 36.43
C ASP A 119 -15.40 26.38 35.97
N GLY A 120 -15.18 25.92 34.74
CA GLY A 120 -13.88 25.83 34.08
C GLY A 120 -13.18 24.48 34.27
N LYS A 121 -13.86 23.49 34.85
CA LYS A 121 -13.34 22.15 35.07
C LYS A 121 -14.44 21.11 34.87
N VAL A 122 -14.03 19.89 34.53
CA VAL A 122 -14.90 18.72 34.55
C VAL A 122 -14.54 17.90 35.80
N ASP A 123 -15.45 17.85 36.76
CA ASP A 123 -15.26 17.16 38.04
C ASP A 123 -16.52 16.42 38.51
N ALA A 124 -16.54 15.96 39.77
CA ALA A 124 -17.67 15.21 40.32
C ALA A 124 -19.01 15.98 40.36
N ALA A 125 -19.01 17.30 40.14
CA ALA A 125 -20.21 18.10 39.95
C ALA A 125 -20.83 17.93 38.55
N ASP A 126 -20.09 17.37 37.59
CA ASP A 126 -20.54 17.16 36.21
C ASP A 126 -21.06 15.75 35.97
N GLY A 127 -22.18 15.66 35.26
CA GLY A 127 -22.94 14.40 35.11
C GLY A 127 -22.17 13.27 34.43
N GLN A 128 -21.21 13.58 33.55
CA GLN A 128 -20.43 12.59 32.80
C GLN A 128 -19.11 12.20 33.45
N PHE A 129 -18.66 12.90 34.50
CA PHE A 129 -17.32 12.67 35.08
C PHE A 129 -17.12 11.22 35.56
N ALA A 130 -18.16 10.61 36.14
CA ALA A 130 -18.10 9.21 36.59
C ALA A 130 -17.97 8.18 35.44
N ASN A 131 -18.31 8.57 34.22
CA ASN A 131 -18.24 7.73 33.03
C ASN A 131 -16.90 7.84 32.29
N LEU A 132 -16.14 8.91 32.52
CA LEU A 132 -14.81 9.09 31.95
C LEU A 132 -13.86 7.95 32.36
N ARG A 133 -13.00 7.56 31.43
CA ARG A 133 -11.90 6.61 31.67
C ARG A 133 -10.60 7.18 31.11
N LEU A 134 -9.51 6.63 31.61
CA LEU A 134 -8.20 6.73 31.01
C LEU A 134 -7.90 5.42 30.30
N TRP A 135 -7.63 5.46 29.01
CA TRP A 135 -7.17 4.31 28.25
C TRP A 135 -5.65 4.32 28.14
N ARG A 136 -5.02 3.37 28.81
CA ARG A 136 -3.60 3.08 28.69
C ARG A 136 -3.43 1.81 27.88
N ASP A 137 -3.06 1.94 26.62
CA ASP A 137 -2.75 0.79 25.78
C ASP A 137 -1.41 0.18 26.21
N LEU A 138 -1.50 -0.87 27.04
CA LEU A 138 -0.34 -1.44 27.74
C LEU A 138 0.47 -2.39 26.87
N ASN A 139 -0.13 -2.93 25.80
CA ASN A 139 0.55 -3.79 24.85
C ASN A 139 0.80 -3.13 23.47
N GLN A 140 0.33 -1.89 23.29
CA GLN A 140 0.51 -1.07 22.09
C GLN A 140 -0.07 -1.74 20.84
N ASP A 141 -1.29 -2.28 20.95
CA ASP A 141 -1.99 -2.93 19.84
C ASP A 141 -3.18 -2.14 19.27
N GLY A 142 -3.52 -1.00 19.88
CA GLY A 142 -4.63 -0.13 19.45
C GLY A 142 -6.02 -0.70 19.74
N ILE A 143 -6.13 -1.78 20.51
CA ILE A 143 -7.39 -2.43 20.84
C ILE A 143 -7.69 -2.21 22.32
N SER A 144 -8.70 -1.40 22.63
CA SER A 144 -9.07 -1.16 24.01
C SER A 144 -9.59 -2.43 24.70
N GLN A 145 -8.94 -2.80 25.82
CA GLN A 145 -9.36 -3.93 26.63
C GLN A 145 -9.75 -3.50 28.04
N ALA A 146 -10.58 -4.30 28.72
CA ALA A 146 -11.10 -3.95 30.05
C ALA A 146 -10.01 -3.72 31.12
N ASN A 147 -8.86 -4.38 31.00
CA ASN A 147 -7.69 -4.21 31.89
C ASN A 147 -6.83 -2.98 31.56
N GLU A 148 -7.17 -2.25 30.51
CA GLU A 148 -6.48 -1.03 30.04
C GLU A 148 -7.29 0.24 30.31
N LEU A 149 -8.54 0.09 30.75
CA LEU A 149 -9.46 1.18 31.03
C LEU A 149 -9.52 1.47 32.54
N PHE A 150 -8.97 2.61 32.93
CA PHE A 150 -8.87 3.03 34.32
C PHE A 150 -9.86 4.14 34.66
N LYS A 151 -10.42 4.12 35.88
CA LYS A 151 -11.23 5.24 36.38
C LYS A 151 -10.31 6.39 36.81
N LEU A 152 -10.69 7.63 36.54
CA LEU A 152 -9.92 8.83 36.92
C LEU A 152 -9.55 8.83 38.41
N GLY A 153 -10.53 8.61 39.29
CA GLY A 153 -10.27 8.56 40.74
C GLY A 153 -9.33 7.42 41.18
N SER A 154 -9.23 6.32 40.42
CA SER A 154 -8.25 5.25 40.71
C SER A 154 -6.82 5.63 40.29
N GLN A 155 -6.69 6.65 39.43
CA GLN A 155 -5.43 7.24 38.99
C GLN A 155 -5.14 8.56 39.71
N ASN A 156 -5.79 8.80 40.85
CA ASN A 156 -5.64 10.02 41.66
C ASN A 156 -6.01 11.32 40.93
N ILE A 157 -6.98 11.29 40.00
CA ILE A 157 -7.45 12.48 39.28
C ILE A 157 -8.79 12.95 39.87
N ALA A 158 -8.83 14.21 40.30
CA ALA A 158 -9.98 14.85 40.95
C ALA A 158 -10.82 15.68 39.99
N ALA A 159 -10.18 16.38 39.04
CA ALA A 159 -10.82 17.26 38.08
C ALA A 159 -9.93 17.43 36.84
N ILE A 160 -10.52 17.85 35.73
CA ILE A 160 -9.81 18.16 34.48
C ILE A 160 -10.10 19.62 34.13
N ASN A 161 -9.07 20.46 33.94
CA ASN A 161 -9.30 21.85 33.56
C ASN A 161 -9.60 21.94 32.06
N VAL A 162 -10.63 22.70 31.67
CA VAL A 162 -11.07 22.81 30.26
C VAL A 162 -10.31 23.89 29.47
N GLY A 163 -9.48 24.67 30.16
CA GLY A 163 -8.62 25.68 29.56
C GLY A 163 -7.33 25.07 29.03
N SER A 164 -6.92 25.51 27.85
CA SER A 164 -5.68 25.11 27.19
C SER A 164 -4.84 26.32 26.78
N THR A 165 -3.57 26.08 26.49
CA THR A 165 -2.65 27.02 25.89
C THR A 165 -2.08 26.42 24.61
N GLU A 166 -2.12 27.19 23.52
CA GLU A 166 -1.53 26.80 22.25
C GLU A 166 -0.02 26.57 22.38
N HIS A 167 0.45 25.46 21.83
CA HIS A 167 1.87 25.06 21.86
C HIS A 167 2.41 24.73 20.47
N SER A 168 1.63 23.98 19.69
CA SER A 168 1.83 23.67 18.26
C SER A 168 3.25 23.19 17.89
N GLN A 169 3.75 22.17 18.59
CA GLN A 169 5.07 21.58 18.37
C GLN A 169 5.00 20.26 17.61
N ILE A 170 5.64 20.18 16.43
CA ILE A 170 5.89 18.90 15.74
C ILE A 170 7.05 18.16 16.42
N LEU A 171 6.79 16.92 16.83
CA LEU A 171 7.74 16.01 17.45
C LEU A 171 8.57 15.27 16.38
N ALA A 172 9.74 14.77 16.77
CA ALA A 172 10.67 14.10 15.86
C ALA A 172 10.09 12.82 15.21
N ASN A 173 9.14 12.19 15.88
CA ASN A 173 8.46 10.97 15.41
C ASN A 173 7.31 11.26 14.44
N GLY A 174 7.10 12.52 14.08
CA GLY A 174 6.00 12.94 13.25
C GLY A 174 4.89 13.56 14.05
N ASN A 175 4.44 13.05 15.21
CA ASN A 175 3.27 13.56 15.96
C ASN A 175 3.34 15.05 16.32
N GLN A 176 2.23 15.66 16.71
CA GLN A 176 2.19 17.07 17.10
C GLN A 176 1.54 17.24 18.47
N LEU A 177 2.20 17.95 19.38
CA LEU A 177 1.58 18.48 20.60
C LEU A 177 0.98 19.84 20.24
N ALA A 178 -0.34 19.88 20.04
CA ALA A 178 -1.06 21.05 19.55
C ALA A 178 -1.33 22.06 20.67
N ASP A 179 -1.89 21.57 21.77
CA ASP A 179 -2.28 22.38 22.92
C ASP A 179 -1.88 21.68 24.22
N ILE A 180 -1.64 22.47 25.27
CA ILE A 180 -1.31 21.97 26.61
C ILE A 180 -2.37 22.43 27.59
N GLY A 181 -2.79 21.53 28.48
CA GLY A 181 -3.71 21.81 29.57
C GLY A 181 -3.24 21.20 30.89
N SER A 182 -4.17 21.07 31.84
CA SER A 182 -3.85 20.52 33.15
C SER A 182 -5.02 19.78 33.79
N TYR A 183 -4.72 18.87 34.71
CA TYR A 183 -5.71 18.17 35.53
C TYR A 183 -5.32 18.26 37.00
N VAL A 184 -6.30 18.17 37.91
CA VAL A 184 -6.08 18.27 39.36
C VAL A 184 -5.91 16.88 39.98
N LYS A 185 -4.85 16.67 40.76
CA LYS A 185 -4.65 15.40 41.50
C LYS A 185 -5.37 15.39 42.85
N THR A 186 -5.79 14.21 43.30
CA THR A 186 -6.48 14.02 44.60
C THR A 186 -5.53 14.06 45.81
N ASP A 187 -4.22 13.88 45.60
CA ASP A 187 -3.22 13.68 46.67
C ASP A 187 -2.55 14.97 47.18
N GLY A 188 -2.83 16.11 46.55
CA GLY A 188 -2.27 17.39 46.96
C GLY A 188 -0.84 17.70 46.46
N SER A 189 -0.28 16.96 45.48
CA SER A 189 1.08 17.22 44.96
C SER A 189 1.20 18.58 44.23
N SER A 190 1.86 19.56 44.84
CA SER A 190 1.88 20.96 44.39
C SER A 190 2.67 21.25 43.10
N GLY A 191 2.05 21.96 42.16
CA GLY A 191 2.73 22.72 41.10
C GLY A 191 3.08 24.15 41.54
N ALA A 192 3.84 24.89 40.70
CA ALA A 192 4.47 26.17 41.04
C ALA A 192 3.51 27.34 41.41
N LEU A 193 2.19 27.17 41.23
CA LEU A 193 1.18 28.21 41.49
C LEU A 193 0.12 27.79 42.53
N GLY A 194 0.35 26.72 43.29
CA GLY A 194 -0.53 26.34 44.41
C GLY A 194 -1.78 25.54 44.02
N GLU A 195 -2.01 25.30 42.73
CA GLU A 195 -2.84 24.20 42.26
C GLU A 195 -1.99 22.96 42.03
N VAL A 196 -2.58 21.81 42.36
CA VAL A 196 -1.97 20.48 42.33
C VAL A 196 -2.28 19.91 40.96
N SER A 197 -1.39 20.15 39.98
CA SER A 197 -1.69 19.83 38.59
C SER A 197 -0.71 18.85 37.94
N GLY A 198 -1.25 17.90 37.18
CA GLY A 198 -0.51 17.17 36.14
C GLY A 198 -0.80 17.76 34.75
N ASN A 199 -0.05 17.32 33.73
CA ASN A 199 -0.15 17.88 32.38
C ASN A 199 -1.15 17.11 31.52
N LEU A 200 -1.82 17.85 30.64
CA LEU A 200 -2.59 17.32 29.53
C LEU A 200 -2.03 17.83 28.23
N GLY A 201 -2.24 17.11 27.15
CA GLY A 201 -1.94 17.60 25.82
C GLY A 201 -2.95 17.12 24.80
N ASP A 202 -3.30 18.01 23.90
CA ASP A 202 -3.95 17.68 22.64
C ASP A 202 -2.86 17.17 21.69
N ILE A 203 -2.91 15.88 21.38
CA ILE A 203 -1.89 15.23 20.55
C ILE A 203 -2.48 14.90 19.19
N ASN A 204 -2.02 15.61 18.18
CA ASN A 204 -2.29 15.32 16.79
C ASN A 204 -1.39 14.18 16.28
N LEU A 205 -1.88 12.95 16.40
CA LEU A 205 -1.22 11.70 16.01
C LEU A 205 -1.12 11.58 14.49
N ILE A 206 0.08 11.32 13.98
CA ILE A 206 0.32 11.17 12.53
C ILE A 206 -0.34 9.89 12.00
N GLN A 207 -0.86 9.93 10.79
CA GLN A 207 -1.46 8.77 10.13
C GLN A 207 -0.75 8.41 8.82
N ASP A 208 -0.65 7.11 8.56
CA ASP A 208 -0.31 6.52 7.28
C ASP A 208 -1.57 5.93 6.66
N THR A 209 -2.28 6.79 5.92
CA THR A 209 -3.57 6.51 5.27
C THR A 209 -3.51 5.46 4.17
N PHE A 210 -2.31 5.05 3.74
CA PHE A 210 -2.17 3.93 2.81
C PHE A 210 -2.35 2.58 3.52
N HIS A 211 -1.76 2.42 4.70
CA HIS A 211 -1.90 1.21 5.50
C HIS A 211 -3.17 1.31 6.33
N SER A 212 -4.20 0.58 5.93
CA SER A 212 -5.53 0.63 6.56
C SER A 212 -6.19 -0.75 6.67
N GLN A 213 -7.22 -0.82 7.51
CA GLN A 213 -8.06 -1.99 7.71
C GLN A 213 -9.51 -1.55 7.94
N PHE A 214 -10.45 -2.08 7.17
CA PHE A 214 -11.87 -1.88 7.47
C PHE A 214 -12.20 -2.57 8.80
N SER A 215 -12.98 -1.89 9.65
CA SER A 215 -13.40 -2.39 10.96
C SER A 215 -14.36 -3.58 10.86
N ASP A 216 -14.98 -3.76 9.70
CA ASP A 216 -15.87 -4.87 9.38
C ASP A 216 -15.36 -5.71 8.19
N HIS A 217 -16.00 -6.86 8.01
CA HIS A 217 -15.76 -7.75 6.86
C HIS A 217 -17.07 -8.06 6.16
N LEU A 218 -17.05 -7.96 4.83
CA LEU A 218 -18.20 -8.34 4.01
C LEU A 218 -18.20 -9.85 3.77
N ASN A 219 -19.40 -10.44 3.71
CA ASN A 219 -19.53 -11.86 3.40
C ASN A 219 -19.21 -12.13 1.92
N THR A 220 -18.09 -12.80 1.67
CA THR A 220 -17.60 -13.13 0.31
C THR A 220 -18.04 -14.51 -0.20
N THR A 221 -19.02 -15.15 0.47
CA THR A 221 -19.58 -16.43 0.02
C THR A 221 -20.09 -16.32 -1.42
N GLY A 222 -19.64 -17.22 -2.31
CA GLY A 222 -19.96 -17.21 -3.74
C GLY A 222 -18.95 -16.48 -4.63
N PHE A 223 -17.94 -15.83 -4.05
CA PHE A 223 -16.88 -15.11 -4.78
C PHE A 223 -15.51 -15.80 -4.65
N GLU A 224 -15.45 -17.01 -4.07
CA GLU A 224 -14.21 -17.74 -3.77
C GLU A 224 -13.42 -18.15 -5.03
N ALA A 225 -14.10 -18.25 -6.17
CA ALA A 225 -13.47 -18.54 -7.46
C ALA A 225 -12.81 -17.31 -8.11
N LEU A 226 -13.15 -16.09 -7.68
CA LEU A 226 -12.52 -14.88 -8.20
C LEU A 226 -11.12 -14.72 -7.61
N PRO A 227 -10.15 -14.18 -8.37
CA PRO A 227 -8.86 -13.82 -7.81
C PRO A 227 -9.03 -12.73 -6.74
N ASP A 228 -8.19 -12.75 -5.71
CA ASP A 228 -8.29 -11.84 -4.56
C ASP A 228 -6.99 -11.11 -4.27
N MET A 229 -7.09 -9.95 -3.64
CA MET A 229 -5.96 -9.17 -3.19
C MET A 229 -6.40 -8.19 -2.10
N GLN A 230 -5.53 -7.96 -1.12
CA GLN A 230 -5.74 -6.94 -0.12
C GLN A 230 -5.74 -5.55 -0.77
N GLY A 231 -6.74 -4.72 -0.44
CA GLY A 231 -6.79 -3.32 -0.82
C GLY A 231 -5.90 -2.44 0.08
N ALA A 232 -5.99 -1.13 -0.10
CA ALA A 232 -5.29 -0.15 0.73
C ALA A 232 -6.12 1.14 0.81
N GLY A 233 -5.81 2.00 1.78
CA GLY A 233 -6.55 3.20 2.07
C GLY A 233 -8.04 2.94 2.24
N GLN A 234 -8.86 3.56 1.40
CA GLN A 234 -10.31 3.49 1.47
C GLN A 234 -10.89 2.45 0.48
N VAL A 235 -10.09 1.47 0.07
CA VAL A 235 -10.48 0.42 -0.87
C VAL A 235 -10.38 -0.95 -0.18
N ARG A 236 -11.51 -1.68 -0.12
CA ARG A 236 -11.59 -3.02 0.46
C ARG A 236 -10.79 -4.05 -0.34
N SER A 237 -10.61 -5.26 0.19
CA SER A 237 -10.07 -6.37 -0.60
C SER A 237 -10.90 -6.62 -1.86
N LEU A 238 -10.29 -7.18 -2.91
CA LEU A 238 -10.95 -7.37 -4.21
C LEU A 238 -12.25 -8.16 -4.11
N ARG A 239 -12.26 -9.25 -3.33
CA ARG A 239 -13.48 -10.05 -3.16
C ARG A 239 -14.57 -9.31 -2.39
N GLU A 240 -14.22 -8.58 -1.32
CA GLU A 240 -15.21 -7.76 -0.61
C GLU A 240 -15.77 -6.67 -1.53
N ALA A 241 -14.91 -5.97 -2.28
CA ALA A 241 -15.33 -4.98 -3.26
C ALA A 241 -16.20 -5.58 -4.37
N ALA A 242 -15.92 -6.80 -4.83
CA ALA A 242 -16.73 -7.49 -5.82
C ALA A 242 -18.15 -7.80 -5.31
N THR A 243 -18.35 -7.96 -4.00
CA THR A 243 -19.70 -8.08 -3.42
C THR A 243 -20.51 -6.79 -3.55
N LEU A 244 -19.84 -5.64 -3.58
CA LEU A 244 -20.45 -4.32 -3.72
C LEU A 244 -20.67 -3.93 -5.19
N SER A 245 -19.92 -4.52 -6.12
CA SER A 245 -19.93 -4.14 -7.53
C SER A 245 -20.02 -5.37 -8.45
N PRO A 246 -21.21 -5.64 -9.04
CA PRO A 246 -21.38 -6.67 -10.06
C PRO A 246 -20.49 -6.45 -11.29
N VAL A 247 -20.18 -5.18 -11.61
CA VAL A 247 -19.27 -4.82 -12.69
C VAL A 247 -17.85 -5.31 -12.38
N LEU A 248 -17.36 -5.06 -11.16
CA LEU A 248 -16.05 -5.56 -10.74
C LEU A 248 -16.01 -7.09 -10.72
N ALA A 249 -17.04 -7.75 -10.19
CA ALA A 249 -17.12 -9.21 -10.19
C ALA A 249 -17.04 -9.81 -11.60
N GLN A 250 -17.72 -9.20 -12.58
CA GLN A 250 -17.66 -9.63 -13.98
C GLN A 250 -16.26 -9.37 -14.57
N LEU A 251 -15.66 -8.19 -14.32
CA LEU A 251 -14.31 -7.88 -14.81
C LEU A 251 -13.26 -8.85 -14.27
N LEU A 252 -13.38 -9.29 -13.01
CA LEU A 252 -12.49 -10.29 -12.43
C LEU A 252 -12.70 -11.67 -13.05
N THR A 253 -13.93 -12.02 -13.41
CA THR A 253 -14.24 -13.25 -14.15
C THR A 253 -13.60 -13.22 -15.54
N ASP A 254 -13.77 -12.10 -16.26
CA ASP A 254 -13.19 -11.90 -17.59
C ASP A 254 -11.65 -11.91 -17.53
N PHE A 255 -11.06 -11.27 -16.52
CA PHE A 255 -9.61 -11.29 -16.29
C PHE A 255 -9.09 -12.70 -16.04
N ALA A 256 -9.80 -13.51 -15.24
CA ALA A 256 -9.39 -14.88 -14.95
C ALA A 256 -9.46 -15.80 -16.19
N ALA A 257 -10.37 -15.52 -17.13
CA ALA A 257 -10.53 -16.28 -18.37
C ALA A 257 -9.64 -15.80 -19.53
N ALA A 258 -9.10 -14.58 -19.44
CA ALA A 258 -8.34 -13.95 -20.51
C ALA A 258 -6.91 -14.52 -20.65
N ASP A 259 -6.36 -14.38 -21.86
CA ASP A 259 -4.93 -14.55 -22.09
C ASP A 259 -4.14 -13.35 -21.56
N ARG A 260 -2.81 -13.38 -21.71
CA ARG A 260 -1.92 -12.33 -21.21
C ARG A 260 -2.31 -10.93 -21.71
N ALA A 261 -2.55 -10.79 -23.01
CA ALA A 261 -2.88 -9.51 -23.63
C ALA A 261 -4.26 -9.00 -23.14
N GLY A 262 -5.25 -9.89 -23.04
CA GLY A 262 -6.56 -9.55 -22.50
C GLY A 262 -6.50 -9.13 -21.03
N GLN A 263 -5.70 -9.82 -20.21
CA GLN A 263 -5.47 -9.43 -18.82
C GLN A 263 -4.87 -8.02 -18.71
N GLN A 264 -3.83 -7.72 -19.48
CA GLN A 264 -3.22 -6.39 -19.49
C GLN A 264 -4.20 -5.29 -19.93
N ALA A 265 -5.02 -5.57 -20.95
CA ALA A 265 -6.02 -4.64 -21.45
C ALA A 265 -7.15 -4.35 -20.44
N LEU A 266 -7.47 -5.32 -19.58
CA LEU A 266 -8.51 -5.18 -18.56
C LEU A 266 -8.06 -4.43 -17.30
N LEU A 267 -6.75 -4.39 -17.02
CA LEU A 267 -6.22 -3.87 -15.75
C LEU A 267 -6.73 -2.48 -15.36
N ASP A 268 -6.67 -1.51 -16.28
CA ASP A 268 -7.10 -0.14 -15.94
C ASP A 268 -8.59 -0.09 -15.60
N THR A 269 -9.40 -0.93 -16.26
CA THR A 269 -10.84 -1.00 -16.00
C THR A 269 -11.12 -1.73 -14.68
N VAL A 270 -10.37 -2.78 -14.36
CA VAL A 270 -10.43 -3.48 -13.06
C VAL A 270 -10.06 -2.52 -11.92
N LEU A 271 -8.94 -1.80 -12.05
CA LEU A 271 -8.48 -0.84 -11.04
C LEU A 271 -9.50 0.26 -10.79
N LYS A 272 -10.08 0.82 -11.87
CA LYS A 272 -11.14 1.82 -11.75
C LYS A 272 -12.38 1.24 -11.07
N ALA A 273 -12.90 0.10 -11.53
CA ALA A 273 -14.09 -0.51 -10.94
C ALA A 273 -13.89 -0.92 -9.47
N TRP A 274 -12.67 -1.29 -9.09
CA TRP A 274 -12.30 -1.58 -7.71
C TRP A 274 -12.27 -0.32 -6.86
N SER A 275 -11.59 0.72 -7.35
CA SER A 275 -11.56 2.04 -6.73
C SER A 275 -12.96 2.64 -6.54
N ASP A 276 -13.84 2.49 -7.53
CA ASP A 276 -15.20 3.03 -7.52
C ASP A 276 -16.11 2.37 -6.45
N THR A 277 -15.64 1.32 -5.77
CA THR A 277 -16.33 0.75 -4.59
C THR A 277 -16.09 1.52 -3.29
N SER A 278 -15.10 2.42 -3.27
CA SER A 278 -14.84 3.30 -2.14
C SER A 278 -15.94 4.35 -1.98
N THR A 279 -16.28 4.67 -0.74
CA THR A 279 -17.18 5.78 -0.40
C THR A 279 -16.42 7.09 -0.15
N MET A 280 -15.09 7.07 -0.16
CA MET A 280 -14.29 8.28 0.05
C MET A 280 -14.49 9.26 -1.10
N ALA A 281 -14.81 10.51 -0.79
CA ALA A 281 -14.86 11.55 -1.81
C ALA A 281 -13.44 11.89 -2.29
N SER A 282 -13.27 11.99 -3.61
CA SER A 282 -12.01 12.32 -4.27
C SER A 282 -12.00 13.77 -4.77
N THR A 283 -10.86 14.24 -5.28
CA THR A 283 -10.73 15.54 -5.93
C THR A 283 -11.83 15.75 -6.99
N PHE A 284 -12.17 14.71 -7.74
CA PHE A 284 -13.14 14.77 -8.84
C PHE A 284 -14.54 14.26 -8.50
N THR A 285 -14.73 13.63 -7.34
CA THR A 285 -16.01 13.00 -6.97
C THR A 285 -16.72 13.63 -5.77
N GLY A 286 -16.20 14.72 -5.21
CA GLY A 286 -16.97 15.58 -4.30
C GLY A 286 -16.21 16.14 -3.11
N ALA A 287 -14.92 15.85 -2.92
CA ALA A 287 -14.18 16.30 -1.74
C ALA A 287 -14.14 17.82 -1.60
N TYR A 288 -14.22 18.55 -2.72
CA TYR A 288 -14.24 20.01 -2.77
C TYR A 288 -15.65 20.60 -2.92
N ALA A 289 -16.70 19.87 -2.54
CA ALA A 289 -18.07 20.40 -2.56
C ALA A 289 -18.17 21.70 -1.73
N GLY A 290 -18.74 22.76 -2.31
CA GLY A 290 -18.78 24.09 -1.68
C GLY A 290 -17.58 25.01 -2.00
N HIS A 291 -16.55 24.49 -2.67
CA HIS A 291 -15.40 25.26 -3.13
C HIS A 291 -15.47 25.51 -4.63
N SER A 292 -14.89 26.63 -5.06
CA SER A 292 -14.52 26.80 -6.48
C SER A 292 -13.20 26.06 -6.74
N LEU A 293 -13.27 24.87 -7.34
CA LEU A 293 -12.11 24.05 -7.68
C LEU A 293 -11.66 24.27 -9.13
N SER A 294 -10.37 24.56 -9.33
CA SER A 294 -9.70 24.51 -10.65
C SER A 294 -8.62 23.44 -10.66
N VAL A 295 -8.72 22.45 -11.55
CA VAL A 295 -7.65 21.44 -11.74
C VAL A 295 -7.01 21.64 -13.11
N ASN A 296 -5.76 22.09 -13.10
CA ASN A 296 -4.95 22.35 -14.28
C ASN A 296 -3.95 21.22 -14.50
N ILE A 297 -4.03 20.56 -15.66
CA ILE A 297 -3.11 19.49 -16.04
C ILE A 297 -2.24 20.01 -17.18
N GLN A 298 -0.93 20.09 -16.95
CA GLN A 298 -0.02 20.69 -17.92
C GLN A 298 -0.11 19.94 -19.27
N ASN A 299 -0.28 20.70 -20.35
CA ASN A 299 -0.41 20.21 -21.73
C ASN A 299 -1.64 19.32 -22.00
N VAL A 300 -2.65 19.34 -21.13
CA VAL A 300 -3.89 18.58 -21.31
C VAL A 300 -5.09 19.52 -21.27
N ALA A 301 -5.89 19.54 -22.34
CA ALA A 301 -7.07 20.39 -22.42
C ALA A 301 -8.18 19.89 -21.48
N ALA A 302 -8.77 20.78 -20.68
CA ALA A 302 -9.87 20.47 -19.79
C ALA A 302 -11.05 19.83 -20.55
N GLY A 303 -11.64 18.78 -19.98
CA GLY A 303 -12.76 18.03 -20.57
C GLY A 303 -12.38 17.12 -21.75
N SER A 304 -11.10 17.07 -22.16
CA SER A 304 -10.64 16.10 -23.15
C SER A 304 -10.62 14.67 -22.60
N ALA A 305 -10.54 13.66 -23.48
CA ALA A 305 -10.39 12.27 -23.06
C ALA A 305 -9.12 12.06 -22.20
N ALA A 306 -8.02 12.74 -22.53
CA ALA A 306 -6.79 12.70 -21.73
C ALA A 306 -6.97 13.34 -20.34
N TYR A 307 -7.79 14.38 -20.24
CA TYR A 307 -8.12 14.99 -18.94
C TYR A 307 -8.92 14.02 -18.07
N ASN A 308 -9.95 13.38 -18.65
CA ASN A 308 -10.78 12.42 -17.93
C ASN A 308 -9.96 11.19 -17.49
N ALA A 309 -9.03 10.71 -18.34
CA ALA A 309 -8.11 9.64 -17.96
C ALA A 309 -7.21 10.02 -16.77
N TRP A 310 -6.76 11.27 -16.69
CA TRP A 310 -6.04 11.77 -15.52
C TRP A 310 -6.94 11.92 -14.30
N ALA A 311 -8.19 12.34 -14.47
CA ALA A 311 -9.16 12.45 -13.39
C ALA A 311 -9.48 11.09 -12.76
N ASP A 312 -9.69 10.07 -13.60
CA ASP A 312 -9.86 8.68 -13.18
C ASP A 312 -8.62 8.17 -12.45
N LYS A 313 -7.43 8.37 -13.03
CA LYS A 313 -6.15 7.98 -12.42
C LYS A 313 -5.96 8.61 -11.05
N LEU A 314 -6.19 9.91 -10.92
CA LEU A 314 -6.05 10.60 -9.64
C LEU A 314 -7.05 10.07 -8.61
N THR A 315 -8.30 9.85 -9.02
CA THR A 315 -9.34 9.29 -8.14
C THR A 315 -8.93 7.90 -7.63
N VAL A 316 -8.44 7.02 -8.52
CA VAL A 316 -7.91 5.70 -8.13
C VAL A 316 -6.80 5.85 -7.10
N LEU A 317 -5.82 6.71 -7.38
CA LEU A 317 -4.70 6.92 -6.46
C LEU A 317 -5.14 7.49 -5.12
N GLU A 318 -6.07 8.45 -5.10
CA GLU A 318 -6.62 9.03 -3.87
C GLU A 318 -7.28 7.95 -3.01
N HIS A 319 -8.15 7.11 -3.59
CA HIS A 319 -8.84 6.06 -2.85
C HIS A 319 -7.86 5.04 -2.26
N PHE A 320 -6.91 4.55 -3.05
CA PHE A 320 -5.90 3.59 -2.56
C PHE A 320 -4.91 4.18 -1.56
N ASN A 321 -4.71 5.50 -1.56
CA ASN A 321 -3.92 6.21 -0.56
C ASN A 321 -4.76 6.72 0.63
N GLY A 322 -6.08 6.49 0.62
CA GLY A 322 -6.99 6.86 1.70
C GLY A 322 -7.08 8.36 1.97
N ARG A 323 -6.72 9.21 1.00
CA ARG A 323 -6.78 10.68 1.14
C ARG A 323 -6.86 11.38 -0.20
N THR A 324 -7.36 12.62 -0.19
CA THR A 324 -7.28 13.50 -1.35
C THR A 324 -5.83 13.89 -1.66
N PHE A 325 -5.57 14.20 -2.92
CA PHE A 325 -4.25 14.58 -3.43
C PHE A 325 -3.72 15.83 -2.74
N ASN A 326 -4.58 16.83 -2.57
CA ASN A 326 -4.32 18.00 -1.72
C ASN A 326 -5.31 18.05 -0.56
N THR A 327 -4.90 18.62 0.57
CA THR A 327 -5.82 18.93 1.67
C THR A 327 -6.93 19.86 1.16
N VAL A 328 -8.17 19.54 1.50
CA VAL A 328 -9.32 20.41 1.21
C VAL A 328 -9.27 21.60 2.17
N PRO A 329 -9.22 22.86 1.68
CA PRO A 329 -9.23 24.03 2.56
C PRO A 329 -10.49 24.10 3.41
N ALA A 330 -10.43 24.67 4.61
CA ALA A 330 -11.63 24.93 5.40
C ALA A 330 -12.53 26.00 4.74
N GLY A 331 -13.83 25.94 5.04
CA GLY A 331 -14.83 26.92 4.61
C GLY A 331 -15.19 26.82 3.13
N THR A 332 -15.15 27.94 2.40
CA THR A 332 -15.53 28.02 0.96
C THR A 332 -14.40 28.51 0.07
N THR A 333 -13.17 28.52 0.60
CA THR A 333 -11.98 29.05 -0.07
C THR A 333 -11.75 28.35 -1.40
N ALA A 334 -11.50 29.12 -2.47
CA ALA A 334 -11.21 28.54 -3.78
C ALA A 334 -9.95 27.66 -3.73
N ALA A 335 -9.99 26.52 -4.40
CA ALA A 335 -8.90 25.55 -4.45
C ALA A 335 -8.35 25.44 -5.87
N THR A 336 -7.02 25.33 -6.01
CA THR A 336 -6.38 25.08 -7.30
C THR A 336 -5.40 23.92 -7.17
N ILE A 337 -5.52 22.96 -8.06
CA ILE A 337 -4.61 21.81 -8.17
C ILE A 337 -3.88 21.93 -9.51
N ASN A 338 -2.55 21.87 -9.47
CA ASN A 338 -1.73 21.94 -10.68
C ASN A 338 -0.91 20.66 -10.80
N LEU A 339 -1.11 19.91 -11.89
CA LEU A 339 -0.33 18.73 -12.23
C LEU A 339 0.72 19.13 -13.27
N TRP A 340 1.86 19.59 -12.80
CA TRP A 340 3.05 19.86 -13.64
C TRP A 340 3.70 18.56 -14.10
N SER A 341 4.59 18.62 -15.09
CA SER A 341 5.25 17.43 -15.66
C SER A 341 5.84 16.51 -14.58
N VAL A 342 6.58 17.05 -13.61
CA VAL A 342 7.18 16.22 -12.54
C VAL A 342 6.10 15.57 -11.65
N THR A 343 5.04 16.30 -11.33
CA THR A 343 3.89 15.76 -10.58
C THR A 343 3.18 14.66 -11.37
N GLN A 344 3.00 14.86 -12.69
CA GLN A 344 2.44 13.85 -13.58
C GLN A 344 3.34 12.60 -13.62
N ASP A 345 4.66 12.76 -13.72
CA ASP A 345 5.60 11.63 -13.74
C ASP A 345 5.53 10.80 -12.45
N LEU A 346 5.45 11.45 -11.28
CA LEU A 346 5.30 10.78 -9.99
C LEU A 346 3.94 10.08 -9.85
N LEU A 347 2.84 10.75 -10.22
CA LEU A 347 1.51 10.11 -10.21
C LEU A 347 1.43 8.95 -11.21
N GLN A 348 2.10 9.04 -12.34
CA GLN A 348 2.21 7.94 -13.30
C GLN A 348 2.99 6.77 -12.69
N SER A 349 4.15 7.02 -12.07
CA SER A 349 4.94 6.00 -11.39
C SER A 349 4.15 5.30 -10.29
N SER A 350 3.45 6.09 -9.47
CA SER A 350 2.53 5.63 -8.44
C SER A 350 1.46 4.69 -9.01
N TYR A 351 0.77 5.10 -10.08
CA TYR A 351 -0.27 4.29 -10.73
C TYR A 351 0.29 3.02 -11.37
N GLU A 352 1.47 3.07 -11.99
CA GLU A 352 2.12 1.86 -12.52
C GLU A 352 2.55 0.91 -11.39
N ALA A 353 2.98 1.40 -10.23
CA ALA A 353 3.28 0.56 -9.08
C ALA A 353 2.02 -0.18 -8.57
N LEU A 354 0.88 0.51 -8.50
CA LEU A 354 -0.43 -0.10 -8.21
C LEU A 354 -0.76 -1.17 -9.26
N LYS A 355 -0.77 -0.79 -10.54
CA LYS A 355 -1.12 -1.66 -11.66
C LYS A 355 -0.26 -2.92 -11.72
N ASN A 356 1.05 -2.79 -11.56
CA ASN A 356 1.97 -3.92 -11.54
C ASN A 356 1.73 -4.84 -10.35
N SER A 357 1.49 -4.29 -9.15
CA SER A 357 1.19 -5.09 -7.95
C SER A 357 -0.08 -5.93 -8.15
N VAL A 358 -1.14 -5.30 -8.68
CA VAL A 358 -2.41 -5.98 -8.98
C VAL A 358 -2.22 -7.05 -10.03
N TYR A 359 -1.59 -6.72 -11.16
CA TYR A 359 -1.34 -7.69 -12.22
C TYR A 359 -0.55 -8.91 -11.71
N GLN A 360 0.56 -8.68 -11.01
CA GLN A 360 1.38 -9.76 -10.49
C GLN A 360 0.60 -10.65 -9.51
N SER A 361 -0.22 -10.06 -8.64
CA SER A 361 -1.04 -10.81 -7.70
C SER A 361 -2.12 -11.66 -8.41
N LEU A 362 -2.84 -11.08 -9.38
CA LEU A 362 -3.96 -11.78 -10.02
C LEU A 362 -3.48 -12.83 -11.02
N VAL A 363 -2.37 -12.59 -11.72
CA VAL A 363 -1.78 -13.56 -12.66
C VAL A 363 -1.29 -14.81 -11.95
N LEU A 364 -0.72 -14.67 -10.74
CA LEU A 364 -0.32 -15.82 -9.92
C LEU A 364 -1.49 -16.77 -9.70
N GLN A 365 -2.67 -16.22 -9.40
CA GLN A 365 -3.87 -16.97 -9.06
C GLN A 365 -4.59 -17.53 -10.30
N THR A 366 -4.47 -16.87 -11.45
CA THR A 366 -5.25 -17.18 -12.67
C THR A 366 -4.45 -17.98 -13.70
N ARG A 367 -3.46 -17.39 -14.36
CA ARG A 367 -2.70 -18.03 -15.44
C ARG A 367 -1.53 -18.89 -14.96
N VAL A 368 -0.91 -18.54 -13.83
CA VAL A 368 0.28 -19.24 -13.31
C VAL A 368 -0.07 -20.43 -12.42
N LYS A 369 -1.07 -20.32 -11.54
CA LYS A 369 -1.44 -21.41 -10.64
C LYS A 369 -1.76 -22.73 -11.39
N PRO A 370 -2.56 -22.74 -12.48
CA PRO A 370 -2.82 -23.98 -13.21
C PRO A 370 -1.55 -24.62 -13.79
N LEU A 371 -0.54 -23.82 -14.13
CA LEU A 371 0.76 -24.32 -14.59
C LEU A 371 1.59 -24.89 -13.43
N LEU A 372 1.53 -24.27 -12.25
CA LEU A 372 2.16 -24.82 -11.03
C LEU A 372 1.51 -26.16 -10.62
N ASP A 373 0.20 -26.29 -10.78
CA ASP A 373 -0.54 -27.52 -10.45
C ASP A 373 -0.16 -28.71 -11.35
N LEU A 374 0.48 -28.47 -12.51
CA LEU A 374 1.05 -29.51 -13.38
C LEU A 374 2.40 -30.05 -12.87
N ILE A 375 3.04 -29.37 -11.90
CA ILE A 375 4.29 -29.84 -11.31
C ILE A 375 3.94 -30.88 -10.24
N SER A 376 4.23 -32.14 -10.55
CA SER A 376 3.91 -33.26 -9.66
C SER A 376 5.11 -33.69 -8.83
N LEU A 377 4.90 -34.58 -7.86
CA LEU A 377 5.97 -35.19 -7.07
C LEU A 377 6.27 -36.58 -7.61
N ARG A 378 7.56 -36.83 -7.89
CA ARG A 378 8.07 -38.15 -8.25
C ARG A 378 8.92 -38.70 -7.12
N VAL A 379 8.62 -39.92 -6.69
CA VAL A 379 9.42 -40.66 -5.71
C VAL A 379 10.36 -41.61 -6.45
N ASN A 380 11.66 -41.57 -6.12
CA ASN A 380 12.68 -42.44 -6.68
C ASN A 380 13.65 -42.93 -5.58
N GLU A 381 14.65 -43.74 -5.98
CA GLU A 381 15.64 -44.32 -5.05
C GLU A 381 16.47 -43.27 -4.28
N ASN A 382 16.50 -42.01 -4.76
CA ASN A 382 17.20 -40.88 -4.16
C ASN A 382 16.28 -39.93 -3.37
N GLY A 383 14.99 -40.25 -3.22
CA GLY A 383 14.02 -39.48 -2.45
C GLY A 383 12.85 -38.93 -3.26
N ILE A 384 12.30 -37.78 -2.81
CA ILE A 384 11.21 -37.06 -3.46
C ILE A 384 11.80 -35.95 -4.33
N ALA A 385 11.39 -35.90 -5.60
CA ALA A 385 11.77 -34.85 -6.55
C ALA A 385 10.52 -34.24 -7.21
N LEU A 386 10.64 -33.01 -7.69
CA LEU A 386 9.61 -32.39 -8.53
C LEU A 386 9.70 -32.94 -9.95
N ASP A 387 8.54 -33.16 -10.57
CA ASP A 387 8.40 -33.61 -11.95
C ASP A 387 7.77 -32.49 -12.80
N PHE A 388 8.56 -32.01 -13.76
CA PHE A 388 8.21 -30.90 -14.65
C PHE A 388 7.71 -31.35 -16.02
N THR A 389 7.49 -32.66 -16.22
CA THR A 389 7.14 -33.22 -17.53
C THR A 389 5.86 -32.59 -18.08
N GLU A 390 4.79 -32.53 -17.29
CA GLU A 390 3.49 -32.02 -17.72
C GLU A 390 3.51 -30.51 -17.96
N VAL A 391 4.15 -29.71 -17.10
CA VAL A 391 4.26 -28.25 -17.30
C VAL A 391 5.09 -27.93 -18.55
N ASN A 392 6.15 -28.68 -18.83
CA ASN A 392 6.95 -28.49 -20.05
C ASN A 392 6.14 -28.85 -21.30
N ALA A 393 5.40 -29.96 -21.27
CA ALA A 393 4.53 -30.38 -22.36
C ALA A 393 3.38 -29.39 -22.62
N GLU A 394 2.85 -28.78 -21.55
CA GLU A 394 1.86 -27.70 -21.64
C GLU A 394 2.39 -26.48 -22.39
N PHE A 395 3.59 -26.00 -22.03
CA PHE A 395 4.23 -24.91 -22.77
C PHE A 395 4.47 -25.27 -24.24
N ASP A 396 4.91 -26.51 -24.54
CA ASP A 396 5.14 -26.95 -25.93
C ASP A 396 3.86 -26.96 -26.75
N ARG A 397 2.76 -27.40 -26.14
CA ARG A 397 1.45 -27.35 -26.79
C ARG A 397 0.99 -25.92 -27.07
N ARG A 398 1.17 -25.00 -26.11
CA ARG A 398 0.85 -23.58 -26.31
C ARG A 398 1.72 -22.97 -27.40
N ALA A 399 3.01 -23.28 -27.42
CA ALA A 399 3.95 -22.78 -28.42
C ALA A 399 3.62 -23.30 -29.83
N ALA A 400 3.11 -24.53 -29.97
CA ALA A 400 2.63 -25.04 -31.25
C ALA A 400 1.41 -24.27 -31.82
N LEU A 401 0.61 -23.64 -30.95
CA LEU A 401 -0.58 -22.86 -31.34
C LEU A 401 -0.25 -21.37 -31.55
N ASN A 402 0.46 -20.76 -30.60
CA ASN A 402 0.85 -19.36 -30.65
C ASN A 402 2.25 -19.20 -30.02
N PRO A 403 3.32 -19.31 -30.82
CA PRO A 403 4.69 -19.28 -30.31
C PRO A 403 5.04 -17.99 -29.57
N GLY A 404 4.55 -16.83 -30.04
CA GLY A 404 4.83 -15.54 -29.41
C GLY A 404 4.24 -15.47 -28.01
N SER A 405 2.93 -15.73 -27.89
CA SER A 405 2.25 -15.72 -26.58
C SER A 405 2.84 -16.77 -25.64
N ALA A 406 3.14 -17.98 -26.11
CA ALA A 406 3.71 -19.03 -25.28
C ALA A 406 5.12 -18.70 -24.77
N THR A 407 5.93 -17.98 -25.57
CA THR A 407 7.26 -17.53 -25.17
C THR A 407 7.17 -16.45 -24.09
N ALA A 408 6.23 -15.52 -24.22
CA ALA A 408 5.97 -14.50 -23.20
C ALA A 408 5.42 -15.13 -21.90
N ASP A 409 4.47 -16.06 -22.00
CA ASP A 409 3.91 -16.81 -20.87
C ASP A 409 5.00 -17.59 -20.12
N LEU A 410 5.91 -18.25 -20.85
CA LEU A 410 7.02 -18.98 -20.25
C LEU A 410 7.97 -18.04 -19.49
N ALA A 411 8.32 -16.90 -20.09
CA ALA A 411 9.16 -15.91 -19.42
C ALA A 411 8.49 -15.34 -18.17
N GLU A 412 7.19 -15.00 -18.23
CA GLU A 412 6.40 -14.55 -17.09
C GLU A 412 6.37 -15.60 -15.97
N PHE A 413 6.07 -16.86 -16.32
CA PHE A 413 6.04 -17.96 -15.36
C PHE A 413 7.40 -18.15 -14.68
N ILE A 414 8.50 -18.14 -15.43
CA ILE A 414 9.85 -18.26 -14.87
C ILE A 414 10.12 -17.14 -13.86
N ILE A 415 9.77 -15.90 -14.19
CA ILE A 415 10.06 -14.73 -13.37
C ILE A 415 9.19 -14.73 -12.11
N MET A 416 7.92 -15.07 -12.23
CA MET A 416 6.98 -15.12 -11.09
C MET A 416 7.25 -16.30 -10.15
N THR A 417 7.80 -17.40 -10.65
CA THR A 417 8.08 -18.60 -9.85
C THR A 417 9.54 -18.74 -9.44
N LYS A 418 10.40 -17.77 -9.78
CA LYS A 418 11.86 -17.84 -9.60
C LYS A 418 12.26 -18.25 -8.19
N ASP A 419 11.66 -17.63 -7.17
CA ASP A 419 12.04 -17.88 -5.78
C ASP A 419 11.57 -19.25 -5.29
N SER A 420 10.47 -19.74 -5.85
CA SER A 420 9.91 -21.06 -5.53
C SER A 420 10.61 -22.21 -6.24
N LEU A 421 11.15 -21.97 -7.45
CA LEU A 421 11.69 -23.02 -8.33
C LEU A 421 13.20 -22.95 -8.56
N LYS A 422 13.93 -21.93 -8.08
CA LYS A 422 15.38 -21.76 -8.33
C LYS A 422 16.25 -22.99 -8.03
N ASP A 423 15.93 -23.73 -6.97
CA ASP A 423 16.71 -24.90 -6.51
C ASP A 423 16.03 -26.22 -6.83
N SER A 424 14.99 -26.19 -7.68
CA SER A 424 14.17 -27.37 -8.01
C SER A 424 14.75 -28.26 -9.10
N GLY A 425 15.78 -27.78 -9.81
CA GLY A 425 16.35 -28.44 -10.99
C GLY A 425 15.54 -28.22 -12.28
N TRP A 426 14.49 -27.41 -12.26
CA TRP A 426 13.73 -27.06 -13.47
C TRP A 426 14.57 -26.22 -14.43
N GLN A 427 14.65 -26.66 -15.68
CA GLN A 427 15.41 -25.99 -16.76
C GLN A 427 14.52 -25.01 -17.55
N GLY A 428 13.76 -24.16 -16.83
CA GLY A 428 12.83 -23.21 -17.44
C GLY A 428 13.53 -22.18 -18.33
N TRP A 429 14.67 -21.65 -17.86
CA TRP A 429 15.46 -20.71 -18.64
C TRP A 429 15.99 -21.32 -19.94
N GLU A 430 16.51 -22.55 -19.90
CA GLU A 430 16.96 -23.29 -21.08
C GLU A 430 15.83 -23.49 -22.09
N LYS A 431 14.61 -23.79 -21.61
CA LYS A 431 13.42 -23.88 -22.46
C LYS A 431 13.05 -22.53 -23.09
N LEU A 432 13.16 -21.42 -22.35
CA LEU A 432 12.97 -20.09 -22.91
C LEU A 432 14.02 -19.77 -23.99
N VAL A 433 15.27 -20.19 -23.78
CA VAL A 433 16.34 -20.08 -24.79
C VAL A 433 15.97 -20.86 -26.05
N GLU A 434 15.48 -22.09 -25.89
CA GLU A 434 15.01 -22.91 -27.01
C GLU A 434 13.92 -22.18 -27.80
N TYR A 435 12.93 -21.58 -27.14
CA TYR A 435 11.84 -20.86 -27.80
C TYR A 435 12.32 -19.63 -28.55
N VAL A 436 13.15 -18.79 -27.92
CA VAL A 436 13.72 -17.58 -28.54
C VAL A 436 14.59 -17.92 -29.77
N ASN A 437 15.27 -19.06 -29.75
CA ASN A 437 16.08 -19.53 -30.89
C ASN A 437 15.25 -20.20 -31.98
N THR A 438 14.15 -20.87 -31.61
CA THR A 438 13.30 -21.61 -32.55
C THR A 438 12.32 -20.71 -33.28
N TYR A 439 11.73 -19.73 -32.58
CA TYR A 439 10.67 -18.89 -33.12
C TYR A 439 11.18 -17.52 -33.59
N PRO A 440 10.53 -16.88 -34.58
CA PRO A 440 10.84 -15.52 -34.98
C PRO A 440 10.63 -14.53 -33.83
N MET A 441 11.66 -13.73 -33.52
CA MET A 441 11.54 -12.57 -32.63
C MET A 441 10.80 -11.45 -33.37
N THR A 442 9.47 -11.41 -33.26
CA THR A 442 8.67 -10.31 -33.81
C THR A 442 8.74 -9.09 -32.87
N PRO A 443 8.47 -7.87 -33.37
CA PRO A 443 8.39 -6.68 -32.51
C PRO A 443 7.42 -6.85 -31.35
N GLU A 444 6.31 -7.55 -31.57
CA GLU A 444 5.30 -7.83 -30.56
C GLU A 444 5.87 -8.76 -29.48
N LEU A 445 6.47 -9.89 -29.86
CA LEU A 445 7.11 -10.80 -28.89
C LEU A 445 8.23 -10.10 -28.11
N ARG A 446 9.04 -9.26 -28.77
CA ARG A 446 10.08 -8.48 -28.10
C ARG A 446 9.47 -7.54 -27.06
N SER A 447 8.40 -6.84 -27.41
CA SER A 447 7.67 -5.97 -26.47
C SER A 447 7.14 -6.76 -25.28
N GLU A 448 6.52 -7.91 -25.53
CA GLU A 448 5.97 -8.78 -24.49
C GLU A 448 7.05 -9.29 -23.52
N LEU A 449 8.23 -9.64 -24.04
CA LEU A 449 9.39 -10.08 -23.25
C LEU A 449 10.00 -8.93 -22.43
N VAL A 450 10.11 -7.73 -23.01
CA VAL A 450 10.54 -6.54 -22.26
C VAL A 450 9.59 -6.26 -21.09
N LEU A 451 8.28 -6.39 -21.30
CA LEU A 451 7.27 -6.16 -20.26
C LEU A 451 7.41 -7.11 -19.05
N VAL A 452 7.87 -8.35 -19.25
CA VAL A 452 8.12 -9.27 -18.13
C VAL A 452 9.50 -9.06 -17.48
N GLY A 453 10.34 -8.17 -18.01
CA GLY A 453 11.66 -7.84 -17.46
C GLY A 453 12.84 -8.47 -18.19
N VAL A 454 12.63 -9.06 -19.37
CA VAL A 454 13.70 -9.56 -20.23
C VAL A 454 14.37 -8.40 -20.97
N LYS A 455 15.69 -8.23 -20.81
CA LYS A 455 16.43 -7.14 -21.47
C LYS A 455 17.04 -7.62 -22.78
N PHE A 456 17.07 -6.73 -23.77
CA PHE A 456 17.70 -6.98 -25.07
C PHE A 456 18.81 -5.96 -25.31
N ASP A 457 19.97 -6.42 -25.77
CA ASP A 457 21.10 -5.62 -26.24
C ASP A 457 21.36 -5.96 -27.72
N GLY A 458 20.96 -5.06 -28.64
CA GLY A 458 21.04 -5.29 -30.09
C GLY A 458 19.85 -4.79 -30.93
N THR A 459 19.93 -5.05 -32.24
CA THR A 459 18.86 -4.76 -33.22
C THR A 459 18.04 -6.02 -33.52
N SER A 460 16.84 -5.88 -34.09
CA SER A 460 15.91 -7.01 -34.38
C SER A 460 16.50 -8.21 -35.15
N SER A 461 17.67 -8.07 -35.78
CA SER A 461 18.38 -9.14 -36.48
C SER A 461 19.49 -9.84 -35.66
N ASP A 462 20.03 -9.20 -34.61
CA ASP A 462 21.14 -9.68 -33.78
C ASP A 462 20.93 -9.20 -32.33
N ASP A 463 19.98 -9.82 -31.62
CA ASP A 463 19.71 -9.49 -30.23
C ASP A 463 20.50 -10.40 -29.27
N THR A 464 21.17 -9.79 -28.30
CA THR A 464 21.64 -10.45 -27.09
C THR A 464 20.60 -10.27 -26.00
N VAL A 465 19.98 -11.35 -25.52
CA VAL A 465 19.09 -11.25 -24.36
C VAL A 465 19.92 -11.31 -23.10
N VAL A 466 19.71 -10.37 -22.18
CA VAL A 466 20.43 -10.27 -20.91
C VAL A 466 19.41 -10.48 -19.80
N GLY A 467 19.78 -11.31 -18.82
CA GLY A 467 18.94 -11.71 -17.68
C GLY A 467 18.43 -10.56 -16.79
N ASP A 468 17.75 -10.93 -15.69
CA ASP A 468 17.05 -9.99 -14.82
C ASP A 468 17.98 -9.03 -14.04
N ALA A 469 17.38 -8.06 -13.34
CA ALA A 469 18.10 -7.07 -12.53
C ALA A 469 18.82 -7.67 -11.29
N GLY A 470 18.68 -8.97 -11.02
CA GLY A 470 19.18 -9.69 -9.83
C GLY A 470 20.55 -10.35 -10.00
N ASN A 471 21.29 -10.05 -11.07
CA ASN A 471 22.71 -10.41 -11.24
C ASN A 471 23.04 -11.87 -11.62
N ASN A 472 22.13 -12.60 -12.28
CA ASN A 472 22.47 -13.82 -13.03
C ASN A 472 22.51 -13.52 -14.55
N PRO A 473 23.67 -13.17 -15.13
CA PRO A 473 23.76 -12.86 -16.55
C PRO A 473 23.71 -14.16 -17.38
N HIS A 474 22.50 -14.64 -17.70
CA HIS A 474 22.32 -15.52 -18.85
C HIS A 474 22.41 -14.66 -20.12
N GLN A 475 23.55 -14.66 -20.81
CA GLN A 475 23.67 -14.04 -22.13
C GLN A 475 23.09 -14.99 -23.18
N LEU A 476 21.95 -14.64 -23.77
CA LEU A 476 21.37 -15.36 -24.90
C LEU A 476 21.82 -14.68 -26.18
N ARG A 477 22.48 -15.38 -27.11
CA ARG A 477 22.84 -14.82 -28.42
C ARG A 477 22.02 -15.51 -29.50
N ARG A 478 21.21 -14.75 -30.24
CA ARG A 478 20.59 -15.21 -31.48
C ARG A 478 21.56 -14.96 -32.63
N PHE A 479 22.07 -16.01 -33.27
CA PHE A 479 22.79 -15.85 -34.54
C PHE A 479 21.76 -15.79 -35.67
N GLY A 480 21.67 -14.65 -36.36
CA GLY A 480 20.77 -14.51 -37.50
C GLY A 480 20.98 -15.62 -38.54
N GLN A 481 19.90 -16.29 -38.95
CA GLN A 481 19.92 -17.21 -40.10
C GLN A 481 20.04 -16.41 -41.40
N SER A 482 21.21 -15.84 -41.67
CA SER A 482 21.57 -15.42 -43.00
C SER A 482 23.10 -15.46 -43.13
N TRP A 483 23.58 -15.90 -44.30
CA TRP A 483 24.98 -16.02 -44.73
C TRP A 483 25.68 -17.37 -44.51
N CYS A 484 25.18 -18.38 -45.21
CA CYS A 484 26.05 -19.40 -45.80
C CYS A 484 25.97 -19.28 -47.34
N ARG A 485 26.77 -18.39 -47.94
CA ARG A 485 27.17 -18.45 -49.37
C ARG A 485 28.40 -17.56 -49.65
N ARG A 486 29.54 -18.24 -49.81
CA ARG A 486 30.77 -17.87 -50.54
C ARG A 486 31.51 -16.56 -50.16
N ARG A 487 32.76 -16.78 -49.69
CA ARG A 487 33.96 -15.90 -49.77
C ARG A 487 33.75 -14.41 -49.43
N PHE A 488 34.14 -14.03 -48.21
CA PHE A 488 35.06 -12.94 -47.83
C PHE A 488 34.74 -12.54 -46.38
N CYS A 489 35.66 -12.83 -45.45
CA CYS A 489 35.59 -12.34 -44.07
C CYS A 489 36.42 -11.05 -43.99
N TYR A 490 35.84 -9.96 -43.48
CA TYR A 490 36.59 -8.80 -42.99
C TYR A 490 36.65 -8.85 -41.46
N HIS A 491 37.86 -8.73 -40.93
CA HIS A 491 38.17 -8.48 -39.53
C HIS A 491 38.01 -6.99 -39.22
N GLU A 492 37.57 -6.64 -38.00
CA GLU A 492 38.19 -5.62 -37.13
C GLU A 492 37.64 -5.74 -35.68
N PRO A 493 38.36 -5.22 -34.66
CA PRO A 493 38.49 -5.88 -33.35
C PRO A 493 37.90 -5.10 -32.15
N GLY A 494 37.62 -5.82 -31.05
CA GLY A 494 37.52 -5.25 -29.69
C GLY A 494 36.29 -5.70 -28.89
N PRO A 495 36.32 -5.59 -27.55
CA PRO A 495 36.61 -6.74 -26.68
C PRO A 495 35.40 -7.12 -25.82
N VAL A 496 35.03 -8.41 -25.77
CA VAL A 496 34.18 -8.93 -24.69
C VAL A 496 34.66 -10.33 -24.29
N PHE A 497 34.77 -10.50 -22.98
CA PHE A 497 35.39 -11.59 -22.25
C PHE A 497 34.95 -13.00 -22.71
N ALA A 498 35.96 -13.87 -22.81
CA ALA A 498 35.79 -15.30 -23.03
C ALA A 498 35.49 -16.03 -21.71
N PHE A 499 34.55 -16.97 -21.74
CA PHE A 499 34.63 -18.17 -20.89
C PHE A 499 34.75 -19.41 -21.78
N ARG A 500 35.76 -20.22 -21.44
CA ARG A 500 36.21 -21.43 -22.14
C ARG A 500 35.91 -22.63 -21.23
N LEU A 501 35.28 -23.68 -21.75
CA LEU A 501 35.25 -24.99 -21.08
C LEU A 501 35.51 -26.15 -22.07
N GLY A 502 36.71 -26.77 -21.91
CA GLY A 502 37.12 -28.15 -22.25
C GLY A 502 37.22 -28.55 -23.73
N ARG A 503 38.15 -29.38 -24.23
CA ARG A 503 39.36 -30.10 -23.78
C ARG A 503 40.08 -30.54 -25.08
N GLY A 504 41.42 -30.64 -25.11
CA GLY A 504 42.12 -31.37 -26.20
C GLY A 504 43.51 -30.86 -26.61
N ASP A 505 44.52 -31.23 -25.83
CA ASP A 505 45.86 -31.68 -26.23
C ASP A 505 46.51 -31.20 -27.55
N ARG A 506 47.64 -30.44 -27.45
CA ARG A 506 48.99 -30.76 -28.00
C ARG A 506 49.92 -29.53 -28.08
N ARG A 507 50.98 -29.62 -27.26
CA ARG A 507 52.43 -29.38 -27.51
C ARG A 507 52.96 -28.33 -28.53
N GLN A 508 54.05 -27.69 -28.05
CA GLN A 508 55.19 -27.04 -28.76
C GLN A 508 54.92 -25.65 -29.36
N LEU A 509 55.80 -24.65 -29.37
CA LEU A 509 57.17 -24.37 -28.88
C LEU A 509 57.41 -22.88 -29.23
N GLY A 510 58.27 -22.16 -28.49
CA GLY A 510 58.97 -20.98 -29.05
C GLY A 510 58.96 -19.72 -28.20
N ARG A 511 60.13 -19.39 -27.65
CA ARG A 511 60.50 -18.16 -26.91
C ARG A 511 60.68 -16.94 -27.84
N GLN A 512 60.23 -15.76 -27.36
CA GLN A 512 60.90 -14.43 -27.24
C GLN A 512 61.71 -13.79 -28.40
N PRO A 513 61.99 -12.47 -28.38
CA PRO A 513 61.86 -11.47 -27.29
C PRO A 513 60.58 -10.65 -27.29
#